data_AF-A0A136N4J1-F1
#
_entry.id   AF-A0A136N4J1-F1
#
_cell.length_a   1.000
_cell.length_b   1.000
_cell.length_c   1.000
_cell.angle_alpha   90.00
_cell.angle_beta   90.00
_cell.angle_gamma   90.00
#
_symmetry.space_group_name_H-M   'P 1'
#
loop_
_entity.id
_entity.type
_entity.pdbx_description
1 polymer ?
#
loop_
_entity_poly.entity_id
_entity_poly.type
_entity_poly.pdbx_seq_one_letter_code
_entity_poly.pdbx_strand_id
1 'polypeptide(L)'
;MSEDHSPFIREDKTHRIQQIIEEHDAPFTPKKPTLSPGEAKRIELIRKMKEDTDKKEYVIMFNALMITFSAVSLYHFIRFGTILSLVCILLGLGYFIFIRKRLTAETLKLTEYKNQFDKYLWEGFHLKEMRYTAVKLAYILFFPMMMVFISDIITGSNQQFSFWIALGVAVVISTIGWLIFFADDQSALKNIETDLKSLEYL
;
A
#
# COMPACT_ATOMS: atom_id res chain seq x y z
N MET A 1 52.14 -64.27 24.87
CA MET A 1 52.47 -62.97 24.28
C MET A 1 51.21 -62.44 23.62
N SER A 2 50.50 -61.54 24.30
CA SER A 2 49.42 -60.75 23.69
C SER A 2 49.79 -59.29 23.94
N GLU A 3 50.02 -58.58 22.85
CA GLU A 3 50.47 -57.20 22.83
C GLU A 3 49.39 -56.28 23.41
N ASP A 4 49.84 -55.46 24.36
CA ASP A 4 49.06 -54.48 25.09
C ASP A 4 48.91 -53.21 24.23
N HIS A 5 48.00 -53.26 23.26
CA HIS A 5 47.66 -52.11 22.42
C HIS A 5 46.50 -51.31 23.02
N SER A 6 46.70 -50.58 24.13
CA SER A 6 45.78 -49.46 24.46
C SER A 6 46.28 -48.43 25.50
N PRO A 7 47.25 -47.57 25.16
CA PRO A 7 47.29 -46.23 25.78
C PRO A 7 47.00 -45.09 24.78
N PHE A 8 47.44 -45.23 23.52
CA PHE A 8 47.49 -44.09 22.57
C PHE A 8 46.13 -43.61 22.04
N ILE A 9 45.08 -44.43 22.06
CA ILE A 9 43.77 -44.08 21.49
C ILE A 9 42.94 -43.20 22.46
N ARG A 10 43.25 -43.22 23.77
CA ARG A 10 42.52 -42.43 24.78
C ARG A 10 43.01 -40.99 24.89
N GLU A 11 44.30 -40.73 24.70
CA GLU A 11 44.83 -39.36 24.78
C GLU A 11 44.36 -38.51 23.59
N ASP A 12 44.39 -39.06 22.37
CA ASP A 12 44.03 -38.32 21.14
C ASP A 12 42.52 -37.98 21.06
N LYS A 13 41.66 -38.84 21.62
CA LYS A 13 40.22 -38.57 21.72
C LYS A 13 39.89 -37.52 22.77
N THR A 14 40.61 -37.52 23.90
CA THR A 14 40.43 -36.50 24.95
C THR A 14 40.90 -35.13 24.46
N HIS A 15 41.98 -35.09 23.68
CA HIS A 15 42.48 -33.86 23.06
C HIS A 15 41.53 -33.28 22.00
N ARG A 16 40.92 -34.14 21.16
CA ARG A 16 39.86 -33.72 20.22
C ARG A 16 38.60 -33.22 20.94
N ILE A 17 38.19 -33.86 22.03
CA ILE A 17 37.03 -33.41 22.81
C ILE A 17 37.33 -32.08 23.51
N GLN A 18 38.55 -31.88 24.02
CA GLN A 18 38.98 -30.58 24.56
C GLN A 18 39.08 -29.49 23.48
N GLN A 19 39.55 -29.80 22.27
CA GLN A 19 39.51 -28.86 21.15
C GLN A 19 38.08 -28.50 20.74
N ILE A 20 37.17 -29.48 20.69
CA ILE A 20 35.74 -29.21 20.39
C ILE A 20 35.10 -28.37 21.49
N ILE A 21 35.45 -28.60 22.76
CA ILE A 21 34.95 -27.80 23.89
C ILE A 21 35.54 -26.40 23.86
N GLU A 22 36.84 -26.22 23.61
CA GLU A 22 37.46 -24.89 23.44
C GLU A 22 36.90 -24.14 22.20
N GLU A 23 36.53 -24.86 21.14
CA GLU A 23 35.91 -24.30 19.94
C GLU A 23 34.40 -23.99 20.14
N HIS A 24 33.74 -24.61 21.13
CA HIS A 24 32.36 -24.31 21.56
C HIS A 24 32.26 -23.29 22.71
N ASP A 25 33.27 -23.19 23.56
CA ASP A 25 33.38 -22.25 24.69
C ASP A 25 34.16 -20.98 24.32
N ALA A 26 34.78 -20.93 23.14
CA ALA A 26 35.09 -19.65 22.50
C ALA A 26 33.79 -18.84 22.51
N PRO A 27 33.75 -17.65 23.14
CA PRO A 27 32.52 -16.90 23.22
C PRO A 27 32.01 -16.77 21.78
N PHE A 28 30.83 -17.32 21.52
CA PHE A 28 29.99 -16.84 20.44
C PHE A 28 29.83 -15.35 20.73
N THR A 29 30.80 -14.53 20.32
CA THR A 29 30.49 -13.21 19.84
C THR A 29 29.48 -13.50 18.76
N PRO A 30 28.19 -13.17 18.95
CA PRO A 30 27.39 -12.97 17.76
C PRO A 30 28.17 -11.88 17.03
N LYS A 31 28.91 -12.24 15.97
CA LYS A 31 29.09 -11.32 14.88
C LYS A 31 27.66 -11.01 14.47
N LYS A 32 27.05 -10.03 15.14
CA LYS A 32 25.90 -9.31 14.60
C LYS A 32 26.38 -9.04 13.18
N PRO A 33 25.75 -9.59 12.15
CA PRO A 33 26.15 -9.25 10.81
C PRO A 33 26.10 -7.73 10.80
N THR A 34 27.28 -7.11 10.67
CA THR A 34 27.38 -5.67 10.49
C THR A 34 26.75 -5.46 9.14
N LEU A 35 25.42 -5.26 9.16
CA LEU A 35 24.62 -4.93 8.01
C LEU A 35 25.38 -3.84 7.28
N SER A 36 25.67 -4.08 6.01
CA SER A 36 26.23 -3.01 5.19
C SER A 36 25.27 -1.81 5.26
N PRO A 37 25.76 -0.57 5.16
CA PRO A 37 24.90 0.62 5.14
C PRO A 37 23.76 0.50 4.12
N GLY A 38 24.02 -0.17 2.98
CA GLY A 38 23.01 -0.52 1.99
C GLY A 38 21.93 -1.48 2.51
N GLU A 39 22.30 -2.60 3.13
CA GLU A 39 21.34 -3.56 3.69
C GLU A 39 20.52 -2.99 4.84
N ALA A 40 21.13 -2.18 5.72
CA ALA A 40 20.43 -1.49 6.79
C ALA A 40 19.36 -0.54 6.23
N LYS A 41 19.73 0.26 5.22
CA LYS A 41 18.81 1.17 4.52
C LYS A 41 17.70 0.42 3.79
N ARG A 42 18.02 -0.71 3.14
CA ARG A 42 17.05 -1.61 2.49
C ARG A 42 16.00 -2.16 3.47
N ILE A 43 16.43 -2.58 4.67
CA ILE A 43 15.52 -3.09 5.72
C ILE A 43 14.64 -1.96 6.28
N GLU A 44 15.22 -0.78 6.53
CA GLU A 44 14.48 0.40 6.97
C GLU A 44 13.41 0.79 5.95
N LEU A 45 13.75 0.77 4.66
CA LEU A 45 12.86 1.14 3.57
C LEU A 45 11.71 0.13 3.40
N ILE A 46 11.97 -1.17 3.56
CA ILE A 46 10.91 -2.18 3.68
C ILE A 46 9.99 -1.87 4.85
N ARG A 47 10.56 -1.48 6.00
CA ARG A 47 9.77 -1.18 7.20
C ARG A 47 8.88 0.03 6.97
N LYS A 48 9.41 1.14 6.44
CA LYS A 48 8.64 2.34 6.05
C LYS A 48 7.56 2.00 5.02
N MET A 49 7.90 1.21 4.01
CA MET A 49 6.91 0.71 3.03
C MET A 49 5.83 -0.18 3.65
N LYS A 50 6.07 -0.80 4.80
CA LYS A 50 5.04 -1.56 5.52
C LYS A 50 4.23 -0.68 6.49
N GLU A 51 4.85 0.34 7.07
CA GLU A 51 4.27 1.22 8.11
C GLU A 51 3.46 2.40 7.54
N ASP A 52 3.93 3.09 6.49
CA ASP A 52 3.43 4.45 6.17
C ASP A 52 2.07 4.54 5.45
N THR A 53 1.50 3.42 5.01
CA THR A 53 0.07 3.35 4.66
C THR A 53 -0.28 1.91 4.36
N ASP A 54 -1.27 1.39 5.08
CA ASP A 54 -1.59 -0.02 4.96
C ASP A 54 -2.46 -0.26 3.71
N LYS A 55 -2.20 -1.34 2.97
CA LYS A 55 -3.00 -1.75 1.79
C LYS A 55 -4.50 -1.70 2.09
N LYS A 56 -4.85 -2.00 3.34
CA LYS A 56 -6.22 -2.04 3.83
C LYS A 56 -6.87 -0.66 3.83
N GLU A 57 -6.17 0.39 4.20
CA GLU A 57 -6.76 1.73 4.35
C GLU A 57 -7.24 2.27 3.01
N TYR A 58 -6.39 2.32 1.98
CA TYR A 58 -6.81 2.77 0.65
C TYR A 58 -7.93 1.92 0.06
N VAL A 59 -7.92 0.61 0.30
CA VAL A 59 -9.00 -0.28 -0.17
C VAL A 59 -10.30 0.01 0.56
N ILE A 60 -10.26 0.24 1.87
CA ILE A 60 -11.42 0.60 2.68
C ILE A 60 -11.96 1.95 2.23
N MET A 61 -11.11 2.97 2.11
CA MET A 61 -11.51 4.31 1.64
C MET A 61 -12.14 4.26 0.25
N PHE A 62 -11.50 3.55 -0.69
CA PHE A 62 -12.05 3.38 -2.03
C PHE A 62 -13.41 2.68 -2.00
N ASN A 63 -13.53 1.54 -1.31
CA ASN A 63 -14.79 0.82 -1.25
C ASN A 63 -15.87 1.64 -0.55
N ALA A 64 -15.55 2.32 0.56
CA ALA A 64 -16.49 3.16 1.30
C ALA A 64 -17.03 4.29 0.42
N LEU A 65 -16.16 4.99 -0.31
CA LEU A 65 -16.55 6.02 -1.26
C LEU A 65 -17.47 5.46 -2.35
N MET A 66 -17.09 4.35 -2.99
CA MET A 66 -17.86 3.78 -4.09
C MET A 66 -19.22 3.23 -3.65
N ILE A 67 -19.29 2.59 -2.48
CA ILE A 67 -20.55 2.09 -1.91
C ILE A 67 -21.47 3.27 -1.54
N THR A 68 -20.92 4.28 -0.86
CA THR A 68 -21.71 5.45 -0.44
C THR A 68 -22.24 6.22 -1.64
N PHE A 69 -21.37 6.45 -2.64
CA PHE A 69 -21.77 7.09 -3.90
C PHE A 69 -22.87 6.30 -4.62
N SER A 70 -22.74 4.98 -4.70
CA SER A 70 -23.74 4.12 -5.35
C SER A 70 -25.08 4.16 -4.60
N ALA A 71 -25.06 4.11 -3.27
CA ALA A 71 -26.26 4.19 -2.45
C ALA A 71 -26.97 5.56 -2.58
N VAL A 72 -26.21 6.65 -2.51
CA VAL A 72 -26.73 8.02 -2.69
C VAL A 72 -27.32 8.19 -4.09
N SER A 73 -26.59 7.75 -5.13
CA SER A 73 -27.05 7.86 -6.52
C SER A 73 -28.30 7.03 -6.77
N LEU A 74 -28.39 5.83 -6.18
CA LEU A 74 -29.57 4.97 -6.29
C LEU A 74 -30.78 5.60 -5.60
N TYR A 75 -30.61 6.13 -4.39
CA TYR A 75 -31.69 6.82 -3.69
C TYR A 75 -32.14 8.08 -4.46
N HIS A 76 -31.19 8.86 -4.99
CA HIS A 76 -31.50 10.01 -5.84
C HIS A 76 -32.31 9.60 -7.08
N PHE A 77 -31.94 8.50 -7.74
CA PHE A 77 -32.70 7.95 -8.86
C PHE A 77 -34.12 7.55 -8.46
N ILE A 78 -34.29 6.83 -7.35
CA ILE A 78 -35.61 6.39 -6.87
C ILE A 78 -36.51 7.58 -6.56
N ARG A 79 -35.96 8.64 -5.96
CA ARG A 79 -36.75 9.81 -5.52
C ARG A 79 -37.10 10.76 -6.66
N PHE A 80 -36.16 11.03 -7.57
CA PHE A 80 -36.30 12.08 -8.60
C PHE A 80 -36.37 11.53 -10.03
N GLY A 81 -36.28 10.22 -10.24
CA GLY A 81 -36.38 9.57 -11.56
C GLY A 81 -35.30 9.98 -12.55
N THR A 82 -34.19 10.55 -12.09
CA THR A 82 -33.20 11.21 -12.96
C THR A 82 -32.26 10.20 -13.60
N ILE A 83 -32.35 10.03 -14.93
CA ILE A 83 -31.49 9.10 -15.71
C ILE A 83 -29.99 9.36 -15.47
N LEU A 84 -29.60 10.63 -15.25
CA LEU A 84 -28.21 10.99 -14.92
C LEU A 84 -27.67 10.21 -13.72
N SER A 85 -28.46 10.01 -12.67
CA SER A 85 -28.05 9.25 -11.49
C SER A 85 -27.79 7.78 -11.81
N LEU A 86 -28.56 7.19 -12.73
CA LEU A 86 -28.32 5.83 -13.21
C LEU A 86 -27.01 5.75 -14.02
N VAL A 87 -26.76 6.73 -14.90
CA VAL A 87 -25.49 6.83 -15.65
C VAL A 87 -24.31 6.95 -14.69
N CYS A 88 -24.43 7.75 -13.64
CA CYS A 88 -23.44 7.89 -12.59
C CYS A 88 -23.13 6.57 -11.87
N ILE A 89 -24.14 5.76 -11.55
CA ILE A 89 -23.95 4.43 -10.96
C ILE A 89 -23.18 3.53 -11.93
N LEU A 90 -23.57 3.49 -13.20
CA LEU A 90 -22.90 2.66 -14.22
C LEU A 90 -21.44 3.07 -14.41
N LEU A 91 -21.14 4.38 -14.45
CA LEU A 91 -19.78 4.90 -14.49
C LEU A 91 -18.99 4.52 -13.24
N GLY A 92 -19.61 4.62 -12.07
CA GLY A 92 -19.00 4.21 -10.80
C GLY A 92 -18.64 2.72 -10.79
N LEU A 93 -19.56 1.85 -11.22
CA LEU A 93 -19.32 0.41 -11.32
C LEU A 93 -18.23 0.08 -12.35
N GLY A 94 -18.26 0.72 -13.52
CA GLY A 94 -17.24 0.56 -14.55
C GLY A 94 -15.85 0.95 -14.04
N TYR A 95 -15.75 2.09 -13.36
CA TYR A 95 -14.52 2.56 -12.74
C TYR A 95 -14.03 1.60 -11.65
N PHE A 96 -14.92 1.13 -10.78
CA PHE A 96 -14.60 0.16 -9.73
C PHE A 96 -13.99 -1.13 -10.30
N ILE A 97 -14.62 -1.70 -11.32
CA ILE A 97 -14.14 -2.92 -11.99
C ILE A 97 -12.78 -2.67 -12.64
N PHE A 98 -12.63 -1.54 -13.35
CA PHE A 98 -11.39 -1.17 -14.02
C PHE A 98 -10.21 -1.07 -13.03
N ILE A 99 -10.38 -0.32 -11.94
CA ILE A 99 -9.34 -0.18 -10.90
C ILE A 99 -9.03 -1.50 -10.23
N ARG A 100 -10.05 -2.31 -9.88
CA ARG A 100 -9.86 -3.65 -9.31
C ARG A 100 -9.02 -4.54 -10.21
N LYS A 101 -9.33 -4.58 -11.51
CA LYS A 101 -8.56 -5.36 -12.49
C LYS A 101 -7.11 -4.88 -12.58
N ARG A 102 -6.91 -3.56 -12.69
CA ARG A 102 -5.57 -2.96 -12.78
C ARG A 102 -4.72 -3.25 -11.54
N LEU A 103 -5.25 -3.00 -10.34
CA LEU A 103 -4.53 -3.25 -9.09
C LEU A 103 -4.21 -4.74 -8.88
N THR A 104 -5.08 -5.64 -9.35
CA THR A 104 -4.83 -7.08 -9.28
C THR A 104 -3.67 -7.49 -10.19
N ALA A 105 -3.65 -7.00 -11.43
CA ALA A 105 -2.58 -7.28 -12.38
C ALA A 105 -1.20 -6.83 -11.85
N GLU A 106 -1.12 -5.61 -11.30
CA GLU A 106 0.14 -5.10 -10.73
C GLU A 106 0.55 -5.84 -9.45
N THR A 107 -0.41 -6.30 -8.64
CA THR A 107 -0.11 -7.15 -7.47
C THR A 107 0.46 -8.51 -7.89
N LEU A 108 0.00 -9.08 -9.01
CA LEU A 108 0.56 -10.32 -9.55
C LEU A 108 2.00 -10.12 -10.03
N LYS A 109 2.28 -9.06 -10.79
CA LYS A 109 3.64 -8.71 -11.23
C LYS A 109 4.60 -8.53 -10.05
N LEU A 110 4.16 -7.87 -8.97
CA LEU A 110 4.98 -7.72 -7.76
C LEU A 110 5.42 -9.08 -7.18
N THR A 111 4.58 -10.11 -7.30
CA THR A 111 4.90 -11.45 -6.81
C THR A 111 5.99 -12.12 -7.65
N GLU A 112 6.06 -11.81 -8.94
CA GLU A 112 7.10 -12.31 -9.87
C GLU A 112 8.49 -11.78 -9.49
N TYR A 113 8.57 -10.57 -8.94
CA TYR A 113 9.83 -9.93 -8.55
C TYR A 113 10.31 -10.25 -7.13
N LYS A 114 9.69 -11.20 -6.43
CA LYS A 114 10.05 -11.54 -5.04
C LYS A 114 11.54 -11.85 -4.84
N ASN A 115 12.21 -12.35 -5.88
CA ASN A 115 13.63 -12.71 -5.85
C ASN A 115 14.57 -11.58 -6.33
N GLN A 116 14.02 -10.46 -6.83
CA GLN A 116 14.76 -9.29 -7.29
C GLN A 116 14.44 -8.11 -6.38
N PHE A 117 15.23 -7.94 -5.33
CA PHE A 117 14.93 -7.03 -4.23
C PHE A 117 14.66 -5.58 -4.66
N ASP A 118 15.54 -5.00 -5.48
CA ASP A 118 15.43 -3.59 -5.88
C ASP A 118 14.21 -3.36 -6.78
N LYS A 119 13.92 -4.34 -7.65
CA LYS A 119 12.73 -4.32 -8.49
C LYS A 119 11.44 -4.52 -7.68
N TYR A 120 11.48 -5.40 -6.69
CA TYR A 120 10.37 -5.63 -5.76
C TYR A 120 10.00 -4.36 -4.98
N LEU A 121 11.00 -3.61 -4.51
CA LEU A 121 10.79 -2.35 -3.80
C LEU A 121 10.15 -1.30 -4.69
N TRP A 122 10.70 -1.07 -5.90
CA TRP A 122 10.15 -0.11 -6.85
C TRP A 122 8.73 -0.45 -7.30
N GLU A 123 8.45 -1.72 -7.61
CA GLU A 123 7.11 -2.17 -7.98
C GLU A 123 6.13 -2.09 -6.81
N GLY A 124 6.61 -2.34 -5.58
CA GLY A 124 5.83 -2.17 -4.37
C GLY A 124 5.46 -0.70 -4.11
N PHE A 125 6.39 0.22 -4.35
CA PHE A 125 6.14 1.66 -4.29
C PHE A 125 5.14 2.08 -5.38
N HIS A 126 5.36 1.65 -6.63
CA HIS A 126 4.46 1.97 -7.72
C HIS A 126 3.02 1.47 -7.44
N LEU A 127 2.88 0.27 -6.87
CA LEU A 127 1.59 -0.26 -6.48
C LEU A 127 0.90 0.58 -5.38
N LYS A 128 1.66 1.14 -4.43
CA LYS A 128 1.12 2.08 -3.43
C LYS A 128 0.66 3.37 -4.08
N GLU A 129 1.49 3.95 -4.94
CA GLU A 129 1.17 5.18 -5.68
C GLU A 129 -0.08 5.00 -6.55
N MET A 130 -0.23 3.86 -7.23
CA MET A 130 -1.42 3.55 -8.00
C MET A 130 -2.69 3.49 -7.14
N ARG A 131 -2.60 2.95 -5.92
CA ARG A 131 -3.75 2.91 -4.98
C ARG A 131 -4.13 4.31 -4.52
N TYR A 132 -3.14 5.10 -4.10
CA TYR A 132 -3.34 6.50 -3.72
C TYR A 132 -3.99 7.30 -4.86
N THR A 133 -3.45 7.16 -6.08
CA THR A 133 -3.95 7.85 -7.27
C THR A 133 -5.36 7.39 -7.64
N ALA A 134 -5.68 6.10 -7.50
CA ALA A 134 -7.03 5.59 -7.74
C ALA A 134 -8.05 6.17 -6.74
N VAL A 135 -7.70 6.23 -5.45
CA VAL A 135 -8.55 6.86 -4.42
C VAL A 135 -8.73 8.35 -4.72
N LYS A 136 -7.65 9.06 -5.08
CA LYS A 136 -7.69 10.47 -5.48
C LYS A 136 -8.64 10.73 -6.63
N LEU A 137 -8.48 9.97 -7.71
CA LEU A 137 -9.29 10.14 -8.90
C LEU A 137 -10.76 9.81 -8.62
N ALA A 138 -11.03 8.75 -7.85
CA ALA A 138 -12.37 8.42 -7.41
C ALA A 138 -12.99 9.55 -6.58
N TYR A 139 -12.24 10.09 -5.63
CA TYR A 139 -12.69 11.19 -4.79
C TYR A 139 -13.03 12.42 -5.63
N ILE A 140 -12.12 12.87 -6.50
CA ILE A 140 -12.32 14.06 -7.34
C ILE A 140 -13.51 13.89 -8.31
N LEU A 141 -13.75 12.69 -8.83
CA LEU A 141 -14.82 12.46 -9.80
C LEU A 141 -16.19 12.23 -9.14
N PHE A 142 -16.25 11.38 -8.12
CA PHE A 142 -17.52 10.90 -7.58
C PHE A 142 -17.97 11.69 -6.35
N PHE A 143 -17.06 12.21 -5.54
CA PHE A 143 -17.43 12.95 -4.33
C PHE A 143 -18.20 14.26 -4.64
N PRO A 144 -17.82 15.09 -5.63
CA PRO A 144 -18.61 16.26 -5.99
C PRO A 144 -20.03 15.90 -6.43
N MET A 145 -20.16 14.86 -7.28
CA MET A 145 -21.46 14.38 -7.74
C MET A 145 -22.31 13.86 -6.59
N MET A 146 -21.69 13.13 -5.65
CA MET A 146 -22.34 12.66 -4.43
C MET A 146 -22.87 13.83 -3.60
N MET A 147 -22.08 14.88 -3.41
CA MET A 147 -22.47 16.08 -2.66
C MET A 147 -23.67 16.79 -3.28
N VAL A 148 -23.71 16.92 -4.61
CA VAL A 148 -24.86 17.50 -5.31
C VAL A 148 -26.11 16.64 -5.09
N PHE A 149 -26.02 15.32 -5.27
CA PHE A 149 -27.15 14.43 -5.03
C PHE A 149 -27.64 14.46 -3.58
N ILE A 150 -26.72 14.52 -2.61
CA ILE A 150 -27.08 14.69 -1.19
C ILE A 150 -27.82 16.01 -0.97
N SER A 151 -27.35 17.11 -1.56
CA SER A 151 -28.01 18.42 -1.48
C SER A 151 -29.42 18.37 -2.05
N ASP A 152 -29.60 17.77 -3.23
CA ASP A 152 -30.92 17.61 -3.87
C ASP A 152 -31.86 16.75 -2.99
N ILE A 153 -31.34 15.68 -2.38
CA ILE A 153 -32.08 14.82 -1.44
C ILE A 153 -32.53 15.60 -0.20
N ILE A 154 -31.65 16.40 0.39
CA ILE A 154 -31.92 17.18 1.61
C ILE A 154 -32.94 18.28 1.33
N THR A 155 -32.76 19.02 0.23
CA THR A 155 -33.68 20.11 -0.17
C THR A 155 -35.01 19.57 -0.70
N GLY A 156 -35.04 18.33 -1.17
CA GLY A 156 -36.22 17.69 -1.72
C GLY A 156 -36.63 18.22 -3.10
N SER A 157 -35.79 19.03 -3.74
CA SER A 157 -36.04 19.60 -5.06
C SER A 157 -34.89 19.32 -6.01
N ASN A 158 -35.19 18.83 -7.20
CA ASN A 158 -34.21 18.68 -8.27
C ASN A 158 -34.33 19.86 -9.24
N GLN A 159 -33.46 20.85 -9.09
CA GLN A 159 -33.37 21.98 -10.03
C GLN A 159 -32.19 21.76 -10.98
N GLN A 160 -32.48 21.27 -12.18
CA GLN A 160 -31.45 20.93 -13.19
C GLN A 160 -30.55 22.12 -13.59
N PHE A 161 -31.05 23.36 -13.50
CA PHE A 161 -30.26 24.55 -13.81
C PHE A 161 -29.25 24.88 -12.70
N SER A 162 -29.60 24.68 -11.43
CA SER A 162 -28.67 24.86 -10.32
C SER A 162 -27.69 23.70 -10.18
N PHE A 163 -27.97 22.54 -10.79
CA PHE A 163 -27.12 21.36 -10.76
C PHE A 163 -25.67 21.66 -11.17
N TRP A 164 -25.47 22.35 -12.30
CA TRP A 164 -24.11 22.63 -12.81
C TRP A 164 -23.34 23.61 -11.93
N ILE A 165 -24.03 24.60 -11.36
CA ILE A 165 -23.44 25.56 -10.42
C ILE A 165 -23.08 24.84 -9.11
N ALA A 166 -24.00 24.03 -8.59
CA ALA A 166 -23.78 23.21 -7.41
C ALA A 166 -22.62 22.23 -7.61
N LEU A 167 -22.50 21.63 -8.80
CA LEU A 167 -21.40 20.76 -9.15
C LEU A 167 -20.07 21.52 -9.17
N GLY A 168 -20.02 22.71 -9.76
CA GLY A 168 -18.82 23.56 -9.75
C GLY A 168 -18.37 23.88 -8.32
N VAL A 169 -19.29 24.29 -7.45
CA VAL A 169 -19.00 24.54 -6.03
C VAL A 169 -18.55 23.26 -5.32
N ALA A 170 -19.22 22.14 -5.56
CA ALA A 170 -18.88 20.85 -4.97
C ALA A 170 -17.47 20.40 -5.38
N VAL A 171 -17.05 20.62 -6.62
CA VAL A 171 -15.68 20.30 -7.09
C VAL A 171 -14.64 21.12 -6.33
N VAL A 172 -14.89 22.40 -6.09
CA VAL A 172 -13.97 23.27 -5.30
C VAL A 172 -13.87 22.76 -3.87
N ILE A 173 -14.99 22.50 -3.21
CA ILE A 173 -15.02 21.96 -1.84
C ILE A 173 -14.30 20.62 -1.76
N SER A 174 -14.53 19.74 -2.73
CA SER A 174 -13.88 18.43 -2.80
C SER A 174 -12.37 18.58 -2.97
N THR A 175 -11.92 19.48 -3.83
CA THR A 175 -10.48 19.70 -4.05
C THR A 175 -9.80 20.19 -2.76
N ILE A 176 -10.43 21.13 -2.04
CA ILE A 176 -9.92 21.62 -0.75
C ILE A 176 -9.91 20.50 0.28
N GLY A 177 -11.00 19.74 0.40
CA GLY A 177 -11.09 18.59 1.29
C GLY A 177 -9.99 17.57 1.02
N TRP A 178 -9.76 17.23 -0.24
CA TRP A 178 -8.68 16.33 -0.64
C TRP A 178 -7.30 16.84 -0.19
N LEU A 179 -7.00 18.12 -0.45
CA LEU A 179 -5.71 18.70 -0.09
C LEU A 179 -5.44 18.62 1.41
N ILE A 180 -6.47 18.78 2.25
CA ILE A 180 -6.34 18.72 3.70
C ILE A 180 -6.20 17.27 4.18
N PHE A 181 -7.06 16.36 3.71
CA PHE A 181 -7.10 14.98 4.21
C PHE A 181 -5.94 14.10 3.70
N PHE A 182 -5.34 14.43 2.56
CA PHE A 182 -4.32 13.59 1.91
C PHE A 182 -2.95 14.28 1.75
N ALA A 183 -2.73 15.44 2.39
CA ALA A 183 -1.44 16.11 2.38
C ALA A 183 -0.33 15.21 2.96
N ASP A 184 -0.61 14.55 4.07
CA ASP A 184 0.35 13.72 4.80
C ASP A 184 0.75 12.49 3.96
N ASP A 185 -0.23 11.77 3.40
CA ASP A 185 -0.02 10.64 2.47
C ASP A 185 0.84 11.02 1.26
N GLN A 186 0.58 12.19 0.67
CA GLN A 186 1.37 12.67 -0.46
C GLN A 186 2.82 12.95 -0.05
N SER A 187 3.03 13.52 1.12
CA SER A 187 4.37 13.80 1.65
C SER A 187 5.12 12.49 1.96
N ALA A 188 4.44 11.50 2.54
CA ALA A 188 5.01 10.19 2.84
C ALA A 188 5.45 9.46 1.57
N LEU A 189 4.61 9.45 0.52
CA LEU A 189 4.97 8.84 -0.77
C LEU A 189 6.22 9.50 -1.39
N LYS A 190 6.32 10.83 -1.35
CA LYS A 190 7.51 11.55 -1.86
C LYS A 190 8.78 11.23 -1.07
N ASN A 191 8.66 11.06 0.25
CA ASN A 191 9.79 10.69 1.09
C ASN A 191 10.29 9.28 0.74
N ILE A 192 9.37 8.32 0.56
CA ILE A 192 9.71 6.95 0.14
C ILE A 192 10.37 6.94 -1.25
N GLU A 193 9.87 7.74 -2.20
CA GLU A 193 10.47 7.87 -3.54
C GLU A 193 11.91 8.40 -3.47
N THR A 194 12.13 9.42 -2.63
CA THR A 194 13.47 10.01 -2.42
C THR A 194 14.42 8.99 -1.79
N ASP A 195 13.94 8.25 -0.79
CA ASP A 195 14.69 7.19 -0.14
C ASP A 195 15.05 6.06 -1.14
N LEU A 196 14.13 5.66 -2.02
CA LEU A 196 14.36 4.65 -3.08
C LEU A 196 15.42 5.10 -4.08
N LYS A 197 15.28 6.33 -4.60
CA LYS A 197 16.26 6.92 -5.52
C LYS A 197 17.65 6.96 -4.90
N SER A 198 17.74 7.34 -3.62
CA SER A 198 19.01 7.39 -2.90
C SER A 198 19.63 6.01 -2.61
N LEU A 199 18.91 4.93 -2.89
CA LEU A 199 19.38 3.55 -2.77
C LEU A 199 20.02 3.06 -4.07
N GLU A 200 19.65 3.63 -5.22
CA GLU A 200 20.28 3.33 -6.53
C GLU A 200 21.72 3.86 -6.64
N TYR A 201 22.09 4.83 -5.80
CA TYR A 201 23.42 5.45 -5.78
C TYR A 201 24.38 4.87 -4.72
N LEU A 202 23.96 3.81 -4.00
CA LEU A 202 24.74 3.10 -2.97
C LEU A 202 25.13 1.71 -3.46
#